data_AF-A0A7C6HJJ0-F1
#
_entry.id   AF-A0A7C6HJJ0-F1
#
_cell.length_a   1.000
_cell.length_b   1.000
_cell.length_c   1.000
_cell.angle_alpha   90.00
_cell.angle_beta   90.00
_cell.angle_gamma   90.00
#
_symmetry.space_group_name_H-M   'P 1'
#
loop_
_entity.id
_entity.type
_entity.pdbx_description
1 polymer ?
#
loop_
_entity_poly.entity_id
_entity_poly.type
_entity_poly.pdbx_seq_one_letter_code
_entity_poly.pdbx_strand_id
1 'polypeptide(L)'
;MKKLFLVFVSLLLILALVACVKNDNDDSAFADVNDRINAIEESLAKQKAEFEDSLNNLELEISDLEKTISELEEALEEEKQHYDEELSKLEQKLLSVLDILYVFEFSTFSFAQNEDTLEGMIQYEILIPIDSLLTPQDVTFTLKHPLTEEISEHDPIVFSHTDNVLTGELPISVQYHGYFELNIEFSYLDYLGDVNSMTFKLPVMFKVDKVNLAWLHATMPILLFASDLYSDYFDGYTYVEIERAKTYDFSKLPEKALKYPVSVSAAQGNYDQTQIPNFFENVTYGLSNYMIYWMEELYGINPDTTFKVIGVDNYLNVIASSMISKIPMDQMSFTVYTDGAFTGSMINKVFSDLDSFNDVDKEFTKWLANNTFKTKIDANMKSEYALVASKLNNFEYVVNSTNGWNLDEELMNVVNDELNVRVLSVSDAFNRLEDINKLDELEYLLKTRWGEEENESMMAYFSKEPIKNLLILGTSPAGEIHDNYATFEQYLEKIIELYSSEYKIFYKGHPRYPSEEDRIELFDSYGVVELPNSIPVETLMLLYENVFIGGYNGTSFHSSQKGQTLFLFGTLEQIKSNKTMEDLIDNTDIFNETIYITVDSNGDVVIE
;
A
#
# COMPACT_ATOMS: atom_id res chain seq x y z
N MET A 1 -72.56 51.87 -12.29
CA MET A 1 -72.78 52.95 -11.29
C MET A 1 -72.50 54.36 -11.79
N LYS A 2 -71.31 54.70 -12.33
CA LYS A 2 -71.03 56.08 -12.81
C LYS A 2 -71.96 56.59 -13.93
N LYS A 3 -72.36 55.73 -14.88
CA LYS A 3 -73.34 56.08 -15.94
C LYS A 3 -74.75 56.29 -15.39
N LEU A 4 -75.20 55.45 -14.46
CA LEU A 4 -76.53 55.57 -13.81
C LEU A 4 -76.65 56.85 -12.98
N PHE A 5 -75.56 57.22 -12.29
CA PHE A 5 -75.47 58.48 -11.56
C PHE A 5 -75.55 59.70 -12.49
N LEU A 6 -74.91 59.64 -13.67
CA LEU A 6 -74.98 60.72 -14.67
C LEU A 6 -76.39 60.90 -15.23
N VAL A 7 -77.11 59.81 -15.51
CA VAL A 7 -78.51 59.84 -15.98
C VAL A 7 -79.42 60.43 -14.91
N PHE A 8 -79.25 60.01 -13.65
CA PHE A 8 -80.04 60.52 -12.52
C PHE A 8 -79.82 62.02 -12.28
N VAL A 9 -78.57 62.48 -12.37
CA VAL A 9 -78.21 63.91 -12.28
C VAL A 9 -78.79 64.71 -13.45
N SER A 10 -78.78 64.14 -14.66
CA SER A 10 -79.36 64.78 -15.85
C SER A 10 -80.89 64.89 -15.75
N LEU A 11 -81.55 63.86 -15.23
CA LEU A 11 -83.00 63.87 -14.97
C LEU A 11 -83.38 64.92 -13.92
N LEU A 12 -82.59 65.05 -12.85
CA LEU A 12 -82.76 66.08 -11.82
C LEU A 12 -82.57 67.49 -12.38
N LEU A 13 -81.59 67.70 -13.27
CA LEU A 13 -81.37 68.98 -13.93
C LEU A 13 -82.50 69.34 -14.90
N ILE A 14 -83.05 68.37 -15.62
CA ILE A 14 -84.20 68.56 -16.51
C ILE A 14 -85.47 68.86 -15.69
N LEU A 15 -85.72 68.11 -14.61
CA LEU A 15 -86.83 68.39 -13.67
C LEU A 15 -86.70 69.78 -13.04
N ALA A 16 -85.48 70.22 -12.71
CA ALA A 16 -85.22 71.56 -12.20
C ALA A 16 -85.45 72.66 -13.25
N LEU A 17 -85.09 72.40 -14.51
CA LEU A 17 -85.39 73.30 -15.64
C LEU A 17 -86.90 73.39 -15.92
N VAL A 18 -87.63 72.27 -15.86
CA VAL A 18 -89.09 72.21 -15.99
C VAL A 18 -89.79 72.93 -14.81
N ALA A 19 -89.24 72.85 -13.60
CA ALA A 19 -89.75 73.57 -12.44
C ALA A 19 -89.51 75.10 -12.52
N CYS A 20 -88.46 75.55 -13.21
CA CYS A 20 -88.14 76.98 -13.37
C CYS A 20 -88.91 77.69 -14.49
N VAL A 21 -89.59 76.98 -15.38
CA VAL A 21 -90.34 77.56 -16.53
C VAL A 21 -91.82 77.80 -16.22
N LYS A 22 -92.21 77.80 -14.93
CA LYS A 22 -93.53 78.28 -14.48
C LYS A 22 -93.54 79.81 -14.33
N ASN A 23 -93.19 80.53 -15.38
CA ASN A 23 -93.59 81.92 -15.59
C ASN A 23 -93.43 82.28 -17.08
N ASP A 24 -94.53 82.80 -17.63
CA ASP A 24 -94.73 83.40 -18.95
C ASP A 24 -95.04 82.49 -20.17
N ASN A 25 -96.08 82.93 -20.90
CA ASN A 25 -96.77 82.29 -22.02
C ASN A 25 -95.87 82.10 -23.27
N ASP A 26 -95.66 80.85 -23.71
CA ASP A 26 -95.29 80.56 -25.10
C ASP A 26 -95.67 79.11 -25.50
N ASP A 27 -96.77 78.94 -26.25
CA ASP A 27 -97.29 77.63 -26.72
C ASP A 27 -96.40 76.95 -27.78
N SER A 28 -95.31 77.59 -28.22
CA SER A 28 -94.32 76.99 -29.14
C SER A 28 -93.25 76.14 -28.43
N ALA A 29 -93.06 76.33 -27.12
CA ALA A 29 -92.05 75.61 -26.33
C ALA A 29 -92.50 74.19 -25.90
N PHE A 30 -93.80 73.91 -25.87
CA PHE A 30 -94.34 72.62 -25.41
C PHE A 30 -94.22 71.48 -26.44
N ALA A 31 -94.27 71.79 -27.75
CA ALA A 31 -94.12 70.79 -28.81
C ALA A 31 -92.67 70.27 -28.89
N ASP A 32 -91.68 71.15 -28.79
CA ASP A 32 -90.24 70.80 -28.76
C ASP A 32 -89.89 69.94 -27.53
N VAL A 33 -90.52 70.21 -26.39
CA VAL A 33 -90.33 69.41 -25.16
C VAL A 33 -90.89 68.00 -25.33
N ASN A 34 -92.06 67.83 -25.94
CA ASN A 34 -92.64 66.49 -26.16
C ASN A 34 -91.85 65.65 -27.16
N ASP A 35 -91.36 66.24 -28.25
CA ASP A 35 -90.51 65.53 -29.21
C ASP A 35 -89.18 65.10 -28.59
N ARG A 36 -88.62 65.93 -27.71
CA ARG A 36 -87.41 65.58 -26.93
C ARG A 36 -87.68 64.50 -25.89
N ILE A 37 -88.86 64.48 -25.26
CA ILE A 37 -89.27 63.41 -24.33
C ILE A 37 -89.38 62.09 -25.10
N ASN A 38 -90.07 62.06 -26.25
CA ASN A 38 -90.20 60.85 -27.06
C ASN A 38 -88.85 60.31 -27.53
N ALA A 39 -87.94 61.19 -27.97
CA ALA A 39 -86.59 60.79 -28.36
C ALA A 39 -85.76 60.24 -27.18
N ILE A 40 -85.97 60.77 -25.97
CA ILE A 40 -85.35 60.25 -24.75
C ILE A 40 -85.93 58.88 -24.40
N GLU A 41 -87.25 58.70 -24.48
CA GLU A 41 -87.92 57.42 -24.20
C GLU A 41 -87.46 56.33 -25.16
N GLU A 42 -87.34 56.63 -26.46
CA GLU A 42 -86.84 55.69 -27.47
C GLU A 42 -85.36 55.36 -27.23
N SER A 43 -84.53 56.36 -26.87
CA SER A 43 -83.14 56.13 -26.48
C SER A 43 -83.01 55.27 -25.21
N LEU A 44 -83.87 55.49 -24.22
CA LEU A 44 -83.89 54.72 -22.98
C LEU A 44 -84.33 53.27 -23.23
N ALA A 45 -85.34 53.06 -24.08
CA ALA A 45 -85.82 51.74 -24.48
C ALA A 45 -84.72 50.95 -25.21
N LYS A 46 -83.97 51.61 -26.11
CA LYS A 46 -82.83 50.99 -26.79
C LYS A 46 -81.70 50.64 -25.82
N GLN A 47 -81.34 51.54 -24.92
CA GLN A 47 -80.32 51.25 -23.89
C GLN A 47 -80.76 50.12 -22.97
N LYS A 48 -82.06 50.05 -22.61
CA LYS A 48 -82.61 48.96 -21.80
C LYS A 48 -82.48 47.61 -22.51
N ALA A 49 -82.82 47.54 -23.80
CA ALA A 49 -82.67 46.32 -24.59
C ALA A 49 -81.20 45.88 -24.70
N GLU A 50 -80.27 46.82 -24.95
CA GLU A 50 -78.83 46.54 -24.98
C GLU A 50 -78.30 46.03 -23.62
N PHE A 51 -78.84 46.56 -22.51
CA PHE A 51 -78.50 46.07 -21.17
C PHE A 51 -79.07 44.69 -20.88
N GLU A 52 -80.32 44.41 -21.29
CA GLU A 52 -80.94 43.08 -21.13
C GLU A 52 -80.20 42.01 -21.92
N ASP A 53 -79.80 42.29 -23.16
CA ASP A 53 -78.96 41.38 -23.96
C ASP A 53 -77.58 41.15 -23.33
N SER A 54 -76.95 42.22 -22.82
CA SER A 54 -75.67 42.11 -22.12
C SER A 54 -75.78 41.26 -20.85
N LEU A 55 -76.90 41.39 -20.13
CA LEU A 55 -77.15 40.66 -18.89
C LEU A 55 -77.39 39.17 -19.16
N ASN A 56 -78.17 38.84 -20.20
CA ASN A 56 -78.37 37.45 -20.64
C ASN A 56 -77.05 36.79 -21.07
N ASN A 57 -76.18 37.50 -21.79
CA ASN A 57 -74.87 36.95 -22.18
C ASN A 57 -73.97 36.71 -20.95
N LEU A 58 -74.00 37.61 -19.97
CA LEU A 58 -73.27 37.43 -18.71
C LEU A 58 -73.81 36.23 -17.90
N GLU A 59 -75.13 36.02 -17.87
CA GLU A 59 -75.73 34.85 -17.20
C GLU A 59 -75.30 33.53 -17.87
N LEU A 60 -75.19 33.51 -19.20
CA LEU A 60 -74.67 32.35 -19.93
C LEU A 60 -73.18 32.10 -19.64
N GLU A 61 -72.35 33.15 -19.65
CA GLU A 61 -70.92 33.03 -19.30
C GLU A 61 -70.72 32.54 -17.86
N ILE A 62 -71.54 33.02 -16.90
CA ILE A 62 -71.49 32.56 -15.52
C ILE A 62 -71.86 31.07 -15.44
N SER A 63 -72.90 30.63 -16.16
CA SER A 63 -73.30 29.22 -16.17
C SER A 63 -72.22 28.30 -16.74
N ASP A 64 -71.52 28.72 -17.80
CA ASP A 64 -70.40 27.94 -18.38
C ASP A 64 -69.18 27.89 -17.44
N LEU A 65 -68.91 28.99 -16.73
CA LEU A 65 -67.86 29.03 -15.72
C LEU A 65 -68.17 28.15 -14.51
N GLU A 66 -69.41 28.15 -14.02
CA GLU A 66 -69.85 27.27 -12.93
C GLU A 66 -69.68 25.80 -13.29
N LYS A 67 -70.02 25.43 -14.53
CA LYS A 67 -69.80 24.07 -15.03
C LYS A 67 -68.31 23.71 -15.08
N THR A 68 -67.47 24.62 -15.59
CA THR A 68 -66.02 24.41 -15.67
C THR A 68 -65.39 24.26 -14.28
N ILE A 69 -65.85 25.04 -13.29
CA ILE A 69 -65.40 24.94 -11.90
C ILE A 69 -65.76 23.56 -11.33
N SER A 70 -66.99 23.08 -11.56
CA SER A 70 -67.41 21.75 -11.09
C SER A 70 -66.56 20.62 -11.69
N GLU A 71 -66.22 20.69 -12.97
CA GLU A 71 -65.36 19.69 -13.63
C GLU A 71 -63.92 19.71 -13.07
N LEU A 72 -63.39 20.90 -12.76
CA LEU A 72 -62.07 21.05 -12.13
C LEU A 72 -62.05 20.57 -10.68
N GLU A 73 -63.12 20.78 -9.93
CA GLU A 73 -63.26 20.28 -8.55
C GLU A 73 -63.28 18.75 -8.50
N GLU A 74 -63.97 18.10 -9.44
CA GLU A 74 -63.99 16.63 -9.55
C GLU A 74 -62.61 16.07 -9.91
N ALA A 75 -61.93 16.66 -10.91
CA ALA A 75 -60.59 16.24 -11.29
C ALA A 75 -59.55 16.44 -10.17
N LEU A 76 -59.66 17.54 -9.40
CA LEU A 76 -58.79 17.79 -8.26
C LEU A 76 -58.99 16.77 -7.13
N GLU A 77 -60.22 16.30 -6.93
CA GLU A 77 -60.51 15.30 -5.89
C GLU A 77 -60.00 13.91 -6.29
N GLU A 78 -60.13 13.52 -7.57
CA GLU A 78 -59.51 12.30 -8.09
C GLU A 78 -57.98 12.33 -7.95
N GLU A 79 -57.35 13.46 -8.26
CA GLU A 79 -55.90 13.61 -8.15
C GLU A 79 -55.43 13.57 -6.69
N LYS A 80 -56.16 14.18 -5.75
CA LYS A 80 -55.89 14.05 -4.31
C LYS A 80 -56.00 12.60 -3.83
N GLN A 81 -57.05 11.90 -4.23
CA GLN A 81 -57.23 10.50 -3.84
C GLN A 81 -56.06 9.63 -4.34
N HIS A 82 -55.59 9.88 -5.56
CA HIS A 82 -54.41 9.21 -6.10
C HIS A 82 -53.14 9.49 -5.27
N TYR A 83 -52.88 10.76 -4.93
CA TYR A 83 -51.74 11.12 -4.09
C TYR A 83 -51.83 10.56 -2.67
N ASP A 84 -53.01 10.51 -2.06
CA ASP A 84 -53.21 9.91 -0.73
C ASP A 84 -52.92 8.40 -0.74
N GLU A 85 -53.31 7.70 -1.82
CA GLU A 85 -52.98 6.29 -2.01
C GLU A 85 -51.47 6.06 -2.21
N GLU A 86 -50.80 6.92 -2.99
CA GLU A 86 -49.35 6.86 -3.18
C GLU A 86 -48.58 7.20 -1.89
N LEU A 87 -49.02 8.22 -1.15
CA LEU A 87 -48.45 8.61 0.12
C LEU A 87 -48.61 7.49 1.15
N SER A 88 -49.77 6.84 1.22
CA SER A 88 -50.00 5.69 2.12
C SER A 88 -49.08 4.50 1.79
N LYS A 89 -48.87 4.20 0.50
CA LYS A 89 -47.89 3.18 0.07
C LYS A 89 -46.47 3.56 0.47
N LEU A 90 -46.11 4.84 0.34
CA LEU A 90 -44.79 5.34 0.70
C LEU A 90 -44.58 5.34 2.22
N GLU A 91 -45.58 5.69 3.01
CA GLU A 91 -45.56 5.64 4.48
C GLU A 91 -45.43 4.19 4.98
N GLN A 92 -46.14 3.24 4.38
CA GLN A 92 -45.98 1.82 4.69
C GLN A 92 -44.58 1.31 4.33
N LYS A 93 -44.03 1.74 3.18
CA LYS A 93 -42.65 1.43 2.79
C LYS A 93 -41.65 2.03 3.79
N LEU A 94 -41.86 3.26 4.23
CA LEU A 94 -41.00 3.93 5.22
C LEU A 94 -41.05 3.25 6.59
N LEU A 95 -42.23 2.84 7.06
CA LEU A 95 -42.42 2.06 8.29
C LEU A 95 -41.67 0.71 8.21
N SER A 96 -41.76 0.00 7.07
CA SER A 96 -41.03 -1.26 6.87
C SER A 96 -39.50 -1.10 6.86
N VAL A 97 -38.99 0.10 6.56
CA VAL A 97 -37.56 0.42 6.56
C VAL A 97 -37.09 0.92 7.94
N LEU A 98 -37.96 1.58 8.72
CA LEU A 98 -37.61 2.13 10.03
C LEU A 98 -37.55 1.08 11.15
N ASP A 99 -38.22 -0.07 11.01
CA ASP A 99 -38.14 -1.21 11.95
C ASP A 99 -36.86 -2.07 11.78
N ILE A 100 -35.94 -1.63 10.93
CA ILE A 100 -34.68 -2.31 10.63
C ILE A 100 -33.57 -1.79 11.56
N LEU A 101 -33.67 -2.07 12.87
CA LEU A 101 -32.61 -1.78 13.83
C LEU A 101 -31.95 -3.09 14.31
N TYR A 102 -30.86 -3.48 13.66
CA TYR A 102 -30.08 -4.66 14.03
C TYR A 102 -29.04 -4.33 15.11
N VAL A 103 -29.05 -5.08 16.20
CA VAL A 103 -27.94 -5.13 17.16
C VAL A 103 -27.07 -6.31 16.78
N PHE A 104 -25.80 -6.04 16.49
CA PHE A 104 -24.78 -7.07 16.30
C PHE A 104 -23.89 -7.09 17.55
N GLU A 105 -23.74 -8.24 18.18
CA GLU A 105 -22.73 -8.45 19.23
C GLU A 105 -21.67 -9.41 18.67
N PHE A 106 -20.42 -8.93 18.62
CA PHE A 106 -19.25 -9.74 18.24
C PHE A 106 -18.30 -9.77 19.44
N SER A 107 -17.86 -10.97 19.82
CA SER A 107 -16.77 -11.12 20.78
C SER A 107 -15.41 -10.88 20.12
N THR A 108 -14.36 -10.61 20.89
CA THR A 108 -12.98 -10.47 20.41
C THR A 108 -12.30 -11.85 20.33
N PHE A 109 -11.46 -12.05 19.31
CA PHE A 109 -10.91 -13.38 18.97
C PHE A 109 -9.38 -13.43 19.08
N SER A 110 -8.88 -14.63 19.39
CA SER A 110 -7.45 -14.99 19.29
C SER A 110 -7.20 -15.68 17.95
N PHE A 111 -6.15 -15.29 17.26
CA PHE A 111 -5.76 -15.84 15.96
C PHE A 111 -4.51 -16.71 16.08
N ALA A 112 -4.40 -17.71 15.21
CA ALA A 112 -3.21 -18.53 15.03
C ALA A 112 -2.66 -18.31 13.63
N GLN A 113 -1.34 -18.23 13.48
CA GLN A 113 -0.74 -18.20 12.14
C GLN A 113 -0.82 -19.59 11.51
N ASN A 114 -1.25 -19.64 10.25
CA ASN A 114 -1.15 -20.81 9.39
C ASN A 114 -0.47 -20.39 8.09
N GLU A 115 0.75 -20.90 7.87
CA GLU A 115 1.63 -20.50 6.76
C GLU A 115 1.80 -18.97 6.69
N ASP A 116 1.35 -18.34 5.60
CA ASP A 116 1.44 -16.89 5.37
C ASP A 116 0.15 -16.13 5.73
N THR A 117 -0.77 -16.77 6.47
CA THR A 117 -2.04 -16.17 6.90
C THR A 117 -2.25 -16.28 8.41
N LEU A 118 -3.11 -15.41 8.92
CA LEU A 118 -3.63 -15.40 10.27
C LEU A 118 -5.06 -15.93 10.22
N GLU A 119 -5.28 -17.07 10.85
CA GLU A 119 -6.57 -17.74 10.92
C GLU A 119 -7.24 -17.51 12.26
N GLY A 120 -8.55 -17.30 12.22
CA GLY A 120 -9.38 -17.27 13.42
C GLY A 120 -10.85 -17.38 13.08
N MET A 121 -11.69 -17.19 14.08
CA MET A 121 -13.13 -17.46 13.98
C MET A 121 -13.88 -16.27 14.50
N ILE A 122 -14.86 -15.76 13.74
CA ILE A 122 -15.81 -14.77 14.25
C ILE A 122 -17.11 -15.47 14.65
N GLN A 123 -17.44 -15.45 15.94
CA GLN A 123 -18.78 -15.75 16.43
C GLN A 123 -19.70 -14.55 16.19
N TYR A 124 -20.87 -14.82 15.60
CA TYR A 124 -21.85 -13.79 15.29
C TYR A 124 -23.26 -14.17 15.74
N GLU A 125 -24.01 -13.13 16.13
CA GLU A 125 -25.44 -13.19 16.40
C GLU A 125 -26.13 -12.06 15.62
N ILE A 126 -27.04 -12.43 14.72
CA ILE A 126 -27.76 -11.50 13.85
C ILE A 126 -29.25 -11.59 14.15
N LEU A 127 -29.83 -10.52 14.70
CA LEU A 127 -31.26 -10.44 14.98
C LEU A 127 -32.04 -9.98 13.75
N ILE A 128 -32.65 -10.91 13.01
CA ILE A 128 -33.51 -10.60 11.86
C ILE A 128 -34.92 -10.28 12.34
N PRO A 129 -35.45 -9.06 12.18
CA PRO A 129 -36.82 -8.75 12.56
C PRO A 129 -37.80 -9.54 11.67
N ILE A 130 -38.27 -10.69 12.17
CA ILE A 130 -39.30 -11.48 11.50
C ILE A 130 -40.66 -11.00 12.01
N ASP A 131 -41.05 -9.79 11.62
CA ASP A 131 -42.48 -9.47 11.48
C ASP A 131 -42.87 -9.68 10.00
N SER A 132 -42.89 -10.94 9.60
CA SER A 132 -43.73 -11.55 8.56
C SER A 132 -43.65 -11.14 7.07
N LEU A 133 -42.69 -10.33 6.61
CA LEU A 133 -42.65 -9.92 5.18
C LEU A 133 -41.33 -10.15 4.44
N LEU A 134 -40.29 -10.65 5.10
CA LEU A 134 -38.99 -10.91 4.48
C LEU A 134 -38.56 -12.37 4.69
N THR A 135 -38.21 -13.07 3.61
CA THR A 135 -37.64 -14.44 3.69
C THR A 135 -36.15 -14.39 3.34
N PRO A 136 -35.23 -14.67 4.30
CA PRO A 136 -33.81 -14.84 4.01
C PRO A 136 -33.59 -15.83 2.85
N GLN A 137 -32.72 -15.50 1.90
CA GLN A 137 -32.30 -16.42 0.84
C GLN A 137 -30.86 -16.86 1.08
N ASP A 138 -29.93 -15.91 1.03
CA ASP A 138 -28.49 -16.14 1.14
C ASP A 138 -27.84 -15.05 1.98
N VAL A 139 -26.74 -15.39 2.65
CA VAL A 139 -25.90 -14.46 3.39
C VAL A 139 -24.47 -14.63 2.95
N THR A 140 -23.86 -13.55 2.45
CA THR A 140 -22.46 -13.52 2.02
C THR A 140 -21.67 -12.64 2.97
N PHE A 141 -20.50 -13.13 3.40
CA PHE A 141 -19.57 -12.39 4.23
C PHE A 141 -18.33 -12.06 3.41
N THR A 142 -17.98 -10.78 3.36
CA THR A 142 -16.85 -10.28 2.60
C THR A 142 -16.03 -9.36 3.47
N LEU A 143 -14.76 -9.71 3.70
CA LEU A 143 -13.84 -8.87 4.45
C LEU A 143 -13.07 -7.98 3.48
N LYS A 144 -13.03 -6.66 3.75
CA LYS A 144 -12.28 -5.70 2.94
C LYS A 144 -11.36 -4.84 3.79
N HIS A 145 -10.08 -4.77 3.43
CA HIS A 145 -9.17 -3.80 4.07
C HIS A 145 -9.23 -2.45 3.32
N PRO A 146 -9.50 -1.31 3.99
CA PRO A 146 -9.67 -0.02 3.30
C PRO A 146 -8.42 0.50 2.58
N LEU A 147 -7.21 0.18 3.07
CA LEU A 147 -5.97 0.66 2.48
C LEU A 147 -5.51 -0.15 1.26
N THR A 148 -5.79 -1.45 1.24
CA THR A 148 -5.29 -2.37 0.19
C THR A 148 -6.38 -2.76 -0.80
N GLU A 149 -7.65 -2.52 -0.46
CA GLU A 149 -8.82 -2.97 -1.19
C GLU A 149 -8.91 -4.50 -1.38
N GLU A 150 -8.09 -5.28 -0.67
CA GLU A 150 -8.12 -6.73 -0.68
C GLU A 150 -9.49 -7.24 -0.20
N ILE A 151 -10.03 -8.23 -0.91
CA ILE A 151 -11.35 -8.82 -0.67
C ILE A 151 -11.18 -10.31 -0.40
N SER A 152 -11.65 -10.76 0.76
CA SER A 152 -11.74 -12.19 1.09
C SER A 152 -13.21 -12.57 1.31
N GLU A 153 -13.68 -13.55 0.56
CA GLU A 153 -15.01 -14.13 0.72
C GLU A 153 -14.93 -15.34 1.65
N HIS A 154 -15.86 -15.43 2.60
CA HIS A 154 -15.87 -16.48 3.62
C HIS A 154 -17.26 -17.11 3.73
N ASP A 155 -17.28 -18.45 3.72
CA ASP A 155 -18.51 -19.21 3.93
C ASP A 155 -18.83 -19.31 5.43
N PRO A 156 -20.02 -18.86 5.88
CA PRO A 156 -20.40 -18.94 7.28
C PRO A 156 -20.77 -20.37 7.69
N ILE A 157 -20.40 -20.74 8.91
CA ILE A 157 -20.90 -21.93 9.61
C ILE A 157 -22.14 -21.52 10.40
N VAL A 158 -23.32 -21.94 9.92
CA VAL A 158 -24.60 -21.62 10.57
C VAL A 158 -24.97 -22.70 11.59
N PHE A 159 -25.18 -22.32 12.86
CA PHE A 159 -25.52 -23.27 13.92
C PHE A 159 -27.01 -23.36 14.22
N SER A 160 -27.75 -22.25 14.15
CA SER A 160 -29.19 -22.26 14.44
C SER A 160 -29.94 -21.14 13.73
N HIS A 161 -31.20 -21.45 13.42
CA HIS A 161 -32.22 -20.49 12.98
C HIS A 161 -33.42 -20.66 13.92
N THR A 162 -33.51 -19.82 14.94
CA THR A 162 -34.59 -19.87 15.93
C THR A 162 -35.09 -18.47 16.20
N ASP A 163 -36.41 -18.27 16.14
CA ASP A 163 -37.11 -17.07 16.61
C ASP A 163 -36.33 -15.77 16.39
N ASN A 164 -36.10 -15.42 15.12
CA ASN A 164 -35.56 -14.11 14.71
C ASN A 164 -34.06 -13.93 14.91
N VAL A 165 -33.32 -15.00 15.25
CA VAL A 165 -31.87 -14.93 15.46
C VAL A 165 -31.15 -15.94 14.56
N LEU A 166 -30.19 -15.43 13.79
CA LEU A 166 -29.20 -16.23 13.06
C LEU A 166 -27.89 -16.21 13.86
N THR A 167 -27.47 -17.37 14.35
CA THR A 167 -26.17 -17.53 15.02
C THR A 167 -25.25 -18.42 14.21
N GLY A 168 -23.96 -18.12 14.28
CA GLY A 168 -22.96 -18.87 13.55
C GLY A 168 -21.54 -18.51 13.93
N GLU A 169 -20.63 -19.15 13.22
CA GLU A 169 -19.21 -18.87 13.22
C GLU A 169 -18.75 -18.58 11.80
N LEU A 170 -17.83 -17.63 11.65
CA LEU A 170 -17.23 -17.27 10.38
C LEU A 170 -15.72 -17.50 10.48
N PRO A 171 -15.18 -18.56 9.86
CA PRO A 171 -13.74 -18.72 9.74
C PRO A 171 -13.19 -17.58 8.88
N ILE A 172 -12.20 -16.87 9.41
CA ILE A 172 -11.50 -15.79 8.73
C ILE A 172 -10.03 -16.16 8.59
N SER A 173 -9.50 -15.86 7.41
CA SER A 173 -8.08 -15.91 7.10
C SER A 173 -7.67 -14.56 6.51
N VAL A 174 -6.74 -13.87 7.15
CA VAL A 174 -6.19 -12.58 6.71
C VAL A 174 -4.67 -12.64 6.66
N GLN A 175 -4.02 -11.90 5.78
CA GLN A 175 -2.56 -11.94 5.65
C GLN A 175 -1.83 -11.11 6.74
N TYR A 176 -2.54 -10.27 7.51
CA TYR A 176 -1.94 -9.32 8.44
C TYR A 176 -2.91 -8.80 9.50
N HIS A 177 -2.35 -8.23 10.58
CA HIS A 177 -3.10 -7.50 11.60
C HIS A 177 -3.51 -6.13 11.07
N GLY A 178 -4.64 -5.58 11.52
CA GLY A 178 -5.13 -4.29 11.04
C GLY A 178 -6.63 -4.13 11.22
N TYR A 179 -7.16 -3.06 10.60
CA TYR A 179 -8.58 -2.81 10.50
C TYR A 179 -9.14 -3.40 9.22
N PHE A 180 -10.27 -4.10 9.33
CA PHE A 180 -11.00 -4.61 8.18
C PHE A 180 -12.47 -4.24 8.29
N GLU A 181 -13.10 -3.99 7.14
CA GLU A 181 -14.54 -3.80 7.01
C GLU A 181 -15.17 -5.13 6.62
N LEU A 182 -15.89 -5.76 7.54
CA LEU A 182 -16.74 -6.91 7.24
C LEU A 182 -18.04 -6.42 6.62
N ASN A 183 -18.22 -6.72 5.34
CA ASN A 183 -19.46 -6.54 4.62
C ASN A 183 -20.30 -7.82 4.75
N ILE A 184 -21.51 -7.69 5.29
CA ILE A 184 -22.49 -8.77 5.37
C ILE A 184 -23.59 -8.43 4.39
N GLU A 185 -23.67 -9.14 3.27
CA GLU A 185 -24.74 -8.99 2.30
C GLU A 185 -25.82 -10.03 2.55
N PHE A 186 -27.04 -9.55 2.78
CA PHE A 186 -28.22 -10.35 3.04
C PHE A 186 -29.20 -10.22 1.88
N SER A 187 -29.48 -11.32 1.19
CA SER A 187 -30.51 -11.37 0.14
C SER A 187 -31.84 -11.82 0.73
N TYR A 188 -32.93 -11.13 0.38
CA TYR A 188 -34.27 -11.42 0.87
C TYR A 188 -35.34 -11.27 -0.19
N LEU A 189 -36.41 -12.06 -0.06
CA LEU A 189 -37.66 -11.83 -0.79
C LEU A 189 -38.52 -10.84 -0.02
N ASP A 190 -38.96 -9.77 -0.67
CA ASP A 190 -39.95 -8.85 -0.09
C ASP A 190 -41.39 -9.40 -0.20
N TYR A 191 -42.35 -8.63 0.29
CA TYR A 191 -43.77 -9.01 0.29
C TYR A 191 -44.40 -9.07 -1.11
N LEU A 192 -43.73 -8.54 -2.13
CA LEU A 192 -44.13 -8.62 -3.54
C LEU A 192 -43.50 -9.84 -4.23
N GLY A 193 -42.57 -10.52 -3.57
CA GLY A 193 -41.79 -11.63 -4.12
C GLY A 193 -40.57 -11.17 -4.93
N ASP A 194 -40.20 -9.89 -4.83
CA ASP A 194 -38.99 -9.36 -5.46
C ASP A 194 -37.76 -9.64 -4.57
N VAL A 195 -36.66 -10.06 -5.20
CA VAL A 195 -35.38 -10.28 -4.52
C VAL A 195 -34.69 -8.94 -4.33
N ASN A 196 -34.40 -8.61 -3.08
CA ASN A 196 -33.67 -7.41 -2.68
C ASN A 196 -32.44 -7.81 -1.86
N SER A 197 -31.45 -6.93 -1.75
CA SER A 197 -30.30 -7.14 -0.87
C SER A 197 -30.10 -5.97 0.11
N MET A 198 -29.50 -6.28 1.25
CA MET A 198 -29.07 -5.32 2.27
C MET A 198 -27.63 -5.60 2.65
N THR A 199 -26.80 -4.56 2.73
CA THR A 199 -25.39 -4.70 3.12
C THR A 199 -25.16 -4.01 4.46
N PHE A 200 -24.60 -4.75 5.42
CA PHE A 200 -24.10 -4.21 6.68
C PHE A 200 -22.59 -4.13 6.64
N LYS A 201 -22.05 -3.06 7.23
CA LYS A 201 -20.60 -2.82 7.30
C LYS A 201 -20.18 -2.77 8.75
N LEU A 202 -19.24 -3.62 9.13
CA LEU A 202 -18.81 -3.77 10.51
C LEU A 202 -17.29 -3.70 10.63
N PRO A 203 -16.77 -2.93 11.59
CA PRO A 203 -15.34 -2.85 11.82
C PRO A 203 -14.85 -4.11 12.53
N VAL A 204 -13.88 -4.80 11.94
CA VAL A 204 -13.14 -5.92 12.53
C VAL A 204 -11.71 -5.44 12.77
N MET A 205 -11.29 -5.44 14.04
CA MET A 205 -9.97 -4.94 14.43
C MET A 205 -9.11 -6.09 14.96
N PHE A 206 -8.02 -6.39 14.26
CA PHE A 206 -7.08 -7.43 14.65
C PHE A 206 -5.94 -6.78 15.44
N LYS A 207 -5.99 -6.94 16.76
CA LYS A 207 -4.98 -6.41 17.68
C LYS A 207 -3.69 -7.23 17.61
N VAL A 208 -2.57 -6.54 17.76
CA VAL A 208 -1.24 -7.11 17.95
C VAL A 208 -0.51 -6.30 19.02
N ASP A 209 0.29 -6.94 19.87
CA ASP A 209 1.03 -6.26 20.94
C ASP A 209 2.44 -5.83 20.51
N LYS A 210 3.08 -6.62 19.64
CA LYS A 210 4.47 -6.40 19.20
C LYS A 210 4.59 -6.65 17.70
N VAL A 211 5.09 -5.65 16.99
CA VAL A 211 5.21 -5.67 15.53
C VAL A 211 6.61 -5.23 15.12
N ASN A 212 7.26 -6.04 14.30
CA ASN A 212 8.52 -5.71 13.65
C ASN A 212 8.26 -5.49 12.16
N LEU A 213 8.90 -4.48 11.58
CA LEU A 213 8.69 -4.03 10.21
C LEU A 213 10.05 -4.01 9.51
N ALA A 214 10.34 -5.04 8.72
CA ALA A 214 11.59 -5.16 7.99
C ALA A 214 11.43 -4.68 6.54
N TRP A 215 12.18 -3.63 6.20
CA TRP A 215 12.25 -3.07 4.86
C TRP A 215 13.72 -3.04 4.42
N LEU A 216 14.14 -4.06 3.67
CA LEU A 216 15.55 -4.34 3.43
C LEU A 216 15.88 -4.33 1.94
N HIS A 217 17.09 -3.90 1.61
CA HIS A 217 17.66 -4.01 0.27
C HIS A 217 19.10 -4.49 0.36
N ALA A 218 19.79 -4.65 -0.78
CA ALA A 218 21.12 -5.29 -0.85
C ALA A 218 21.12 -6.75 -0.36
N THR A 219 22.30 -7.38 -0.21
CA THR A 219 22.41 -8.82 0.14
C THR A 219 22.89 -9.05 1.57
N MET A 220 23.91 -8.34 2.03
CA MET A 220 24.45 -8.44 3.40
C MET A 220 23.37 -8.27 4.49
N PRO A 221 22.58 -7.18 4.51
CA PRO A 221 21.59 -6.98 5.57
C PRO A 221 20.50 -8.05 5.55
N ILE A 222 20.13 -8.55 4.36
CA ILE A 222 19.15 -9.63 4.20
C ILE A 222 19.65 -10.94 4.83
N LEU A 223 20.94 -11.27 4.71
CA LEU A 223 21.52 -12.48 5.30
C LEU A 223 21.60 -12.39 6.83
N LEU A 224 22.10 -11.26 7.35
CA LEU A 224 22.19 -11.02 8.79
C LEU A 224 20.79 -10.99 9.43
N PHE A 225 19.83 -10.32 8.77
CA PHE A 225 18.44 -10.30 9.19
C PHE A 225 17.82 -11.71 9.19
N ALA A 226 18.05 -12.53 8.16
CA ALA A 226 17.51 -13.88 8.11
C ALA A 226 17.99 -14.73 9.29
N SER A 227 19.26 -14.59 9.69
CA SER A 227 19.78 -15.26 10.89
C SER A 227 19.05 -14.81 12.16
N ASP A 228 18.90 -13.50 12.37
CA ASP A 228 18.16 -12.98 13.53
C ASP A 228 16.67 -13.37 13.50
N LEU A 229 16.06 -13.43 12.31
CA LEU A 229 14.68 -13.85 12.11
C LEU A 229 14.47 -15.32 12.52
N TYR A 230 15.30 -16.25 12.03
CA TYR A 230 15.17 -17.67 12.37
C TYR A 230 15.60 -18.00 13.80
N SER A 231 16.50 -17.22 14.37
CA SER A 231 16.98 -17.43 15.74
C SER A 231 16.12 -16.77 16.81
N ASP A 232 14.88 -16.42 16.45
CA ASP A 232 13.86 -15.83 17.31
C ASP A 232 14.35 -14.57 18.06
N TYR A 233 15.25 -13.81 17.42
CA TYR A 233 15.80 -12.58 18.00
C TYR A 233 14.74 -11.49 18.16
N PHE A 234 13.81 -11.43 17.21
CA PHE A 234 12.73 -10.47 17.21
C PHE A 234 11.51 -11.02 17.95
N ASP A 235 11.03 -10.25 18.93
CA ASP A 235 9.80 -10.58 19.64
C ASP A 235 8.58 -10.05 18.90
N GLY A 236 7.47 -10.79 18.89
CA GLY A 236 6.26 -10.45 18.15
C GLY A 236 6.26 -10.86 16.67
N TYR A 237 5.31 -10.29 15.91
CA TYR A 237 5.17 -10.58 14.48
C TYR A 237 6.10 -9.71 13.65
N THR A 238 6.79 -10.30 12.68
CA THR A 238 7.74 -9.61 11.79
C THR A 238 7.22 -9.59 10.36
N TYR A 239 6.95 -8.41 9.84
CA TYR A 239 6.52 -8.20 8.47
C TYR A 239 7.72 -7.88 7.59
N VAL A 240 7.92 -8.68 6.55
CA VAL A 240 9.16 -8.65 5.74
C VAL A 240 8.86 -8.15 4.33
N GLU A 241 9.60 -7.12 3.93
CA GLU A 241 9.67 -6.62 2.58
C GLU A 241 11.14 -6.49 2.15
N ILE A 242 11.49 -7.02 0.98
CA ILE A 242 12.86 -6.94 0.45
C ILE A 242 12.89 -6.49 -1.01
N GLU A 243 13.85 -5.63 -1.37
CA GLU A 243 13.93 -5.08 -2.73
C GLU A 243 14.01 -6.17 -3.80
N ARG A 244 14.76 -7.25 -3.53
CA ARG A 244 14.96 -8.39 -4.42
C ARG A 244 14.10 -9.57 -4.00
N ALA A 245 12.78 -9.41 -4.02
CA ALA A 245 11.84 -10.38 -3.47
C ALA A 245 12.02 -11.81 -3.99
N LYS A 246 12.39 -11.99 -5.27
CA LYS A 246 12.66 -13.32 -5.84
C LYS A 246 13.79 -14.10 -5.13
N THR A 247 14.65 -13.42 -4.37
CA THR A 247 15.69 -14.05 -3.54
C THR A 247 15.10 -14.91 -2.43
N TYR A 248 13.93 -14.54 -1.91
CA TYR A 248 13.25 -15.28 -0.86
C TYR A 248 12.16 -16.21 -1.42
N ASP A 249 12.03 -17.38 -0.82
CA ASP A 249 10.80 -18.14 -0.82
C ASP A 249 9.94 -17.69 0.36
N PHE A 250 9.03 -16.76 0.12
CA PHE A 250 8.17 -16.22 1.17
C PHE A 250 7.20 -17.26 1.76
N SER A 251 7.02 -18.42 1.14
CA SER A 251 6.28 -19.55 1.75
C SER A 251 7.07 -20.28 2.84
N LYS A 252 8.37 -19.98 2.95
CA LYS A 252 9.31 -20.59 3.90
C LYS A 252 9.66 -19.66 5.06
N LEU A 253 9.00 -18.51 5.17
CA LEU A 253 9.15 -17.62 6.33
C LEU A 253 8.90 -18.40 7.64
N PRO A 254 9.68 -18.14 8.71
CA PRO A 254 9.46 -18.78 9.99
C PRO A 254 8.15 -18.37 10.66
N GLU A 255 7.78 -19.09 11.71
CA GLU A 255 6.65 -18.70 12.57
C GLU A 255 6.79 -17.24 13.01
N LYS A 256 5.68 -16.51 13.03
CA LYS A 256 5.54 -15.07 13.29
C LYS A 256 6.18 -14.16 12.25
N ALA A 257 6.75 -14.69 11.17
CA ALA A 257 7.14 -13.88 10.03
C ALA A 257 6.06 -13.92 8.94
N LEU A 258 5.72 -12.75 8.39
CA LEU A 258 4.67 -12.57 7.39
C LEU A 258 5.14 -11.64 6.27
N LYS A 259 4.47 -11.74 5.13
CA LYS A 259 4.62 -10.80 4.00
C LYS A 259 4.15 -9.41 4.41
N TYR A 260 4.83 -8.38 3.94
CA TYR A 260 4.40 -7.00 4.13
C TYR A 260 3.06 -6.72 3.42
N PRO A 261 2.04 -6.23 4.14
CA PRO A 261 0.67 -6.21 3.60
C PRO A 261 0.36 -5.04 2.68
N VAL A 262 1.09 -3.94 2.82
CA VAL A 262 0.83 -2.68 2.13
C VAL A 262 1.92 -2.32 1.13
N SER A 263 2.70 -3.31 0.67
CA SER A 263 3.72 -3.08 -0.34
C SER A 263 3.08 -2.64 -1.67
N VAL A 264 3.65 -1.59 -2.25
CA VAL A 264 3.53 -1.12 -3.65
C VAL A 264 2.56 -1.92 -4.52
N SER A 265 1.28 -1.56 -4.54
CA SER A 265 0.19 -2.26 -5.25
C SER A 265 -0.25 -3.60 -4.64
N ALA A 266 -1.26 -3.52 -3.78
CA ALA A 266 -2.06 -4.67 -3.33
C ALA A 266 -2.71 -5.50 -4.46
N ALA A 267 -2.76 -4.98 -5.69
CA ALA A 267 -3.34 -5.65 -6.85
C ALA A 267 -2.35 -6.47 -7.70
N GLN A 268 -1.03 -6.36 -7.44
CA GLN A 268 0.02 -7.04 -8.21
C GLN A 268 1.14 -7.44 -7.25
N GLY A 269 1.09 -8.67 -6.73
CA GLY A 269 2.08 -9.16 -5.77
C GLY A 269 3.52 -8.87 -6.21
N ASN A 270 4.31 -8.27 -5.30
CA ASN A 270 5.71 -7.92 -5.56
C ASN A 270 6.68 -9.09 -5.29
N TYR A 271 6.19 -10.17 -4.69
CA TYR A 271 7.02 -11.25 -4.16
C TYR A 271 7.70 -12.15 -5.20
N ASP A 272 7.26 -12.07 -6.46
CA ASP A 272 7.87 -12.80 -7.58
C ASP A 272 8.86 -11.95 -8.40
N GLN A 273 9.04 -10.68 -8.04
CA GLN A 273 9.87 -9.75 -8.81
C GLN A 273 11.35 -9.88 -8.46
N THR A 274 12.22 -9.84 -9.48
CA THR A 274 13.68 -9.83 -9.28
C THR A 274 14.14 -8.53 -8.58
N GLN A 275 13.44 -7.43 -8.80
CA GLN A 275 13.66 -6.14 -8.15
C GLN A 275 12.35 -5.34 -8.16
N ILE A 276 11.92 -4.83 -7.01
CA ILE A 276 10.69 -4.03 -6.87
C ILE A 276 10.90 -2.61 -7.43
N PRO A 277 10.11 -2.16 -8.42
CA PRO A 277 10.18 -0.80 -8.93
C PRO A 277 9.90 0.24 -7.85
N ASN A 278 10.68 1.32 -7.86
CA ASN A 278 10.53 2.46 -6.95
C ASN A 278 10.56 2.07 -5.46
N PHE A 279 11.16 0.92 -5.10
CA PHE A 279 11.21 0.37 -3.75
C PHE A 279 11.41 1.45 -2.66
N PHE A 280 12.41 2.29 -2.89
CA PHE A 280 12.73 3.41 -2.03
C PHE A 280 11.62 4.47 -1.97
N GLU A 281 11.09 4.93 -3.10
CA GLU A 281 10.07 6.00 -3.14
C GLU A 281 8.77 5.62 -2.41
N ASN A 282 8.46 4.33 -2.37
CA ASN A 282 7.24 3.78 -1.75
C ASN A 282 7.18 3.98 -0.22
N VAL A 283 8.33 4.26 0.42
CA VAL A 283 8.42 4.51 1.87
C VAL A 283 8.87 5.93 2.22
N THR A 284 8.99 6.83 1.23
CA THR A 284 9.63 8.14 1.45
C THR A 284 8.85 9.39 1.03
N TYR A 285 7.86 9.30 0.13
CA TYR A 285 7.22 10.51 -0.40
C TYR A 285 5.75 10.67 -0.02
N GLY A 286 5.49 11.53 0.98
CA GLY A 286 4.24 12.26 1.13
C GLY A 286 3.05 11.49 1.74
N LEU A 287 1.84 12.01 1.48
CA LEU A 287 0.53 11.55 1.99
C LEU A 287 0.10 10.15 1.49
N SER A 288 1.07 9.28 1.19
CA SER A 288 0.87 7.94 0.59
C SER A 288 1.88 6.92 1.13
N ASN A 289 2.51 7.18 2.28
CA ASN A 289 3.35 6.19 2.95
C ASN A 289 2.44 5.17 3.68
N TYR A 290 2.03 4.12 2.96
CA TYR A 290 1.10 3.12 3.48
C TYR A 290 1.65 2.35 4.69
N MET A 291 2.98 2.19 4.82
CA MET A 291 3.60 1.64 6.03
C MET A 291 3.21 2.49 7.24
N ILE A 292 3.44 3.81 7.18
CA ILE A 292 3.17 4.69 8.31
C ILE A 292 1.67 4.75 8.62
N TYR A 293 0.81 4.76 7.59
CA TYR A 293 -0.64 4.69 7.80
C TYR A 293 -1.08 3.41 8.50
N TRP A 294 -0.52 2.28 8.09
CA TRP A 294 -0.81 1.02 8.73
C TRP A 294 -0.26 0.94 10.16
N MET A 295 0.95 1.45 10.41
CA MET A 295 1.49 1.59 11.77
C MET A 295 0.58 2.46 12.66
N GLU A 296 0.14 3.61 12.16
CA GLU A 296 -0.78 4.51 12.87
C GLU A 296 -2.16 3.87 13.10
N GLU A 297 -2.63 3.04 12.16
CA GLU A 297 -3.86 2.25 12.30
C GLU A 297 -3.72 1.20 13.41
N LEU A 298 -2.66 0.40 13.40
CA LEU A 298 -2.37 -0.59 14.44
C LEU A 298 -2.26 0.06 15.82
N TYR A 299 -1.58 1.20 15.92
CA TYR A 299 -1.50 1.98 17.16
C TYR A 299 -2.87 2.54 17.57
N GLY A 300 -3.70 2.96 16.61
CA GLY A 300 -5.07 3.41 16.86
C GLY A 300 -5.99 2.30 17.39
N ILE A 301 -5.78 1.06 16.94
CA ILE A 301 -6.47 -0.14 17.43
C ILE A 301 -5.99 -0.50 18.85
N ASN A 302 -4.68 -0.49 19.06
CA ASN A 302 -4.05 -0.86 20.32
C ASN A 302 -2.90 0.10 20.68
N PRO A 303 -3.14 1.11 21.54
CA PRO A 303 -2.11 2.08 21.93
C PRO A 303 -0.93 1.50 22.74
N ASP A 304 -1.06 0.27 23.23
CA ASP A 304 0.02 -0.46 23.92
C ASP A 304 0.96 -1.22 22.94
N THR A 305 0.69 -1.14 21.63
CA THR A 305 1.52 -1.80 20.62
C THR A 305 2.91 -1.18 20.55
N THR A 306 3.95 -2.01 20.66
CA THR A 306 5.34 -1.60 20.42
C THR A 306 5.78 -1.99 19.00
N PHE A 307 6.51 -1.09 18.35
CA PHE A 307 6.99 -1.24 16.99
C PHE A 307 8.52 -1.32 16.96
N LYS A 308 9.07 -2.29 16.22
CA LYS A 308 10.47 -2.30 15.82
C LYS A 308 10.58 -2.07 14.32
N VAL A 309 11.28 -1.02 13.91
CA VAL A 309 11.48 -0.72 12.49
C VAL A 309 12.89 -1.12 12.10
N ILE A 310 13.00 -1.94 11.06
CA ILE A 310 14.23 -2.59 10.63
C ILE A 310 14.57 -2.11 9.22
N GLY A 311 15.80 -1.60 9.05
CA GLY A 311 16.25 -1.00 7.79
C GLY A 311 17.75 -1.18 7.54
N VAL A 312 18.28 -0.44 6.56
CA VAL A 312 19.68 -0.54 6.12
C VAL A 312 20.35 0.84 6.17
N ASP A 313 21.63 0.89 6.55
CA ASP A 313 22.35 2.15 6.83
C ASP A 313 22.63 3.04 5.62
N ASN A 314 22.74 2.48 4.42
CA ASN A 314 22.88 3.24 3.18
C ASN A 314 21.55 3.82 2.68
N TYR A 315 20.41 3.49 3.30
CA TYR A 315 19.11 4.08 3.02
C TYR A 315 18.19 4.11 4.26
N LEU A 316 18.35 5.14 5.09
CA LEU A 316 17.65 5.25 6.38
C LEU A 316 16.24 5.84 6.31
N ASN A 317 15.66 6.00 5.12
CA ASN A 317 14.41 6.75 5.02
C ASN A 317 13.21 6.03 5.64
N VAL A 318 13.22 4.69 5.71
CA VAL A 318 12.20 3.94 6.46
C VAL A 318 12.24 4.23 7.96
N ILE A 319 13.46 4.30 8.51
CA ILE A 319 13.72 4.67 9.90
C ILE A 319 13.26 6.11 10.13
N ALA A 320 13.66 7.01 9.24
CA ALA A 320 13.31 8.43 9.30
C ALA A 320 11.80 8.66 9.28
N SER A 321 11.09 8.05 8.32
CA SER A 321 9.64 8.12 8.18
C SER A 321 8.91 7.61 9.44
N SER A 322 9.46 6.59 10.10
CA SER A 322 8.87 6.03 11.31
C SER A 322 9.07 6.92 12.54
N MET A 323 10.27 7.48 12.72
CA MET A 323 10.58 8.41 13.81
C MET A 323 9.73 9.70 13.79
N ILE A 324 9.17 10.06 12.63
CA ILE A 324 8.34 11.26 12.47
C ILE A 324 6.83 10.94 12.40
N SER A 325 6.44 9.68 12.58
CA SER A 325 5.04 9.27 12.65
C SER A 325 4.33 9.87 13.87
N LYS A 326 3.00 9.68 13.97
CA LYS A 326 2.25 10.06 15.18
C LYS A 326 2.43 9.10 16.35
N ILE A 327 3.25 8.06 16.20
CA ILE A 327 3.49 7.07 17.25
C ILE A 327 4.52 7.64 18.24
N PRO A 328 4.32 7.49 19.55
CA PRO A 328 5.30 7.89 20.54
C PRO A 328 6.64 7.16 20.36
N MET A 329 7.77 7.88 20.51
CA MET A 329 9.11 7.29 20.35
C MET A 329 9.43 6.19 21.37
N ASP A 330 8.79 6.18 22.54
CA ASP A 330 8.91 5.12 23.55
C ASP A 330 8.15 3.84 23.19
N GLN A 331 7.24 3.91 22.20
CA GLN A 331 6.62 2.75 21.57
C GLN A 331 7.43 2.24 20.36
N MET A 332 8.55 2.89 20.03
CA MET A 332 9.37 2.53 18.87
C MET A 332 10.78 2.09 19.27
N SER A 333 11.28 1.11 18.54
CA SER A 333 12.70 0.75 18.51
C SER A 333 13.16 0.54 17.07
N PHE A 334 14.46 0.58 16.85
CA PHE A 334 15.06 0.54 15.52
C PHE A 334 16.22 -0.45 15.51
N THR A 335 16.31 -1.26 14.46
CA THR A 335 17.48 -2.08 14.18
C THR A 335 17.93 -1.77 12.75
N VAL A 336 19.13 -1.23 12.59
CA VAL A 336 19.69 -0.92 11.27
C VAL A 336 20.80 -1.91 10.97
N TYR A 337 20.71 -2.57 9.82
CA TYR A 337 21.77 -3.44 9.34
C TYR A 337 22.73 -2.70 8.40
N THR A 338 23.99 -3.11 8.43
CA THR A 338 25.00 -2.70 7.47
C THR A 338 24.66 -3.16 6.05
N ASP A 339 24.89 -2.30 5.06
CA ASP A 339 24.99 -2.70 3.65
C ASP A 339 26.25 -3.56 3.38
N GLY A 340 27.30 -3.38 4.17
CA GLY A 340 28.60 -4.06 4.04
C GLY A 340 29.69 -3.09 3.58
N ALA A 341 30.16 -3.23 2.34
CA ALA A 341 31.31 -2.47 1.83
C ALA A 341 31.09 -0.93 1.84
N PHE A 342 29.86 -0.49 1.56
CA PHE A 342 29.49 0.91 1.67
C PHE A 342 29.71 1.44 3.08
N THR A 343 29.31 0.66 4.10
CA THR A 343 29.38 1.04 5.51
C THR A 343 30.82 1.34 5.92
N GLY A 344 31.75 0.42 5.69
CA GLY A 344 33.17 0.63 6.04
C GLY A 344 33.76 1.87 5.34
N SER A 345 33.43 2.06 4.06
CA SER A 345 33.88 3.23 3.28
C SER A 345 33.31 4.54 3.83
N MET A 346 32.02 4.54 4.21
CA MET A 346 31.34 5.69 4.79
C MET A 346 31.91 6.03 6.17
N ILE A 347 32.07 5.04 7.03
CA ILE A 347 32.61 5.21 8.39
C ILE A 347 34.00 5.85 8.33
N ASN A 348 34.91 5.27 7.55
CA ASN A 348 36.30 5.75 7.44
C ASN A 348 36.43 7.13 6.78
N LYS A 349 35.44 7.51 5.96
CA LYS A 349 35.43 8.81 5.28
C LYS A 349 34.90 9.92 6.19
N VAL A 350 33.90 9.62 7.01
CA VAL A 350 33.17 10.62 7.80
C VAL A 350 33.73 10.72 9.21
N PHE A 351 34.15 9.61 9.80
CA PHE A 351 34.64 9.53 11.17
C PHE A 351 36.12 9.19 11.17
N SER A 352 36.96 10.15 11.55
CA SER A 352 38.39 9.94 11.79
C SER A 352 38.76 9.93 13.27
N ASP A 353 37.97 10.62 14.09
CA ASP A 353 38.25 10.94 15.48
C ASP A 353 36.96 11.29 16.25
N LEU A 354 37.07 11.41 17.58
CA LEU A 354 35.92 11.75 18.42
C LEU A 354 35.28 13.11 18.07
N ASP A 355 36.04 14.09 17.58
CA ASP A 355 35.53 15.41 17.21
C ASP A 355 34.59 15.32 16.01
N SER A 356 34.99 14.59 14.95
CA SER A 356 34.14 14.33 13.78
C SER A 356 32.85 13.60 14.15
N PHE A 357 32.93 12.61 15.05
CA PHE A 357 31.74 11.95 15.60
C PHE A 357 30.81 12.93 16.33
N ASN A 358 31.34 13.76 17.22
CA ASN A 358 30.57 14.73 17.99
C ASN A 358 29.91 15.80 17.09
N ASP A 359 30.52 16.15 15.97
CA ASP A 359 29.92 17.08 15.02
C ASP A 359 28.74 16.46 14.27
N VAL A 360 28.84 15.21 13.83
CA VAL A 360 27.72 14.47 13.24
C VAL A 360 26.61 14.23 14.26
N ASP A 361 26.94 13.93 15.52
CA ASP A 361 25.95 13.76 16.60
C ASP A 361 25.13 15.05 16.86
N LYS A 362 25.80 16.22 16.82
CA LYS A 362 25.11 17.52 16.89
C LYS A 362 24.18 17.73 15.70
N GLU A 363 24.61 17.36 14.48
CA GLU A 363 23.78 17.45 13.29
C GLU A 363 22.55 16.55 13.39
N PHE A 364 22.73 15.29 13.80
CA PHE A 364 21.67 14.32 14.01
C PHE A 364 20.67 14.80 15.08
N THR A 365 21.16 15.23 16.24
CA THR A 365 20.30 15.76 17.32
C THR A 365 19.47 16.94 16.84
N LYS A 366 20.08 17.85 16.07
CA LYS A 366 19.37 18.98 15.47
C LYS A 366 18.35 18.52 14.41
N TRP A 367 18.69 17.54 13.59
CA TRP A 367 17.78 16.97 12.61
C TRP A 367 16.56 16.32 13.30
N LEU A 368 16.80 15.50 14.32
CA LEU A 368 15.75 14.79 15.07
C LEU A 368 14.78 15.79 15.72
N ALA A 369 15.30 16.82 16.40
CA ALA A 369 14.49 17.86 17.03
C ALA A 369 13.69 18.71 16.02
N ASN A 370 14.17 18.85 14.79
CA ASN A 370 13.50 19.66 13.76
C ASN A 370 12.41 18.91 13.00
N ASN A 371 12.43 17.58 13.00
CA ASN A 371 11.55 16.74 12.17
C ASN A 371 10.44 16.02 12.96
N THR A 372 10.63 15.76 14.25
CA THR A 372 9.65 15.04 15.12
C THR A 372 8.32 15.78 15.36
N PHE A 373 8.10 16.98 14.82
CA PHE A 373 6.90 17.80 15.08
C PHE A 373 6.35 18.59 13.87
N LYS A 374 6.77 18.28 12.62
CA LYS A 374 6.37 19.07 11.44
C LYS A 374 5.48 18.31 10.47
N THR A 375 4.58 19.05 9.82
CA THR A 375 3.65 18.57 8.78
C THR A 375 4.27 18.47 7.38
N LYS A 376 5.49 18.99 7.18
CA LYS A 376 6.22 18.94 5.90
C LYS A 376 7.63 18.41 6.14
N ILE A 377 7.93 17.33 5.41
CA ILE A 377 8.94 16.34 5.75
C ILE A 377 10.21 16.57 4.91
N ASP A 378 11.37 16.53 5.55
CA ASP A 378 12.65 16.22 4.88
C ASP A 378 13.08 14.83 5.37
N ALA A 379 12.55 13.78 4.73
CA ALA A 379 12.62 12.39 5.18
C ALA A 379 14.03 11.78 5.02
N ASN A 380 14.98 12.54 4.49
CA ASN A 380 16.30 12.03 4.17
C ASN A 380 17.18 12.06 5.42
N MET A 381 17.16 10.96 6.17
CA MET A 381 18.17 10.69 7.19
C MET A 381 19.47 10.28 6.50
N LYS A 382 20.55 10.99 6.78
CA LYS A 382 21.85 10.72 6.16
C LYS A 382 22.42 9.40 6.69
N SER A 383 23.13 8.63 5.86
CA SER A 383 23.68 7.33 6.24
C SER A 383 24.62 7.38 7.44
N GLU A 384 25.44 8.44 7.55
CA GLU A 384 26.32 8.64 8.70
C GLU A 384 25.57 8.78 10.03
N TYR A 385 24.25 9.06 10.00
CA TYR A 385 23.46 9.14 11.21
C TYR A 385 23.22 7.77 11.86
N ALA A 386 23.41 6.64 11.16
CA ALA A 386 23.24 5.31 11.75
C ALA A 386 24.14 5.10 12.97
N LEU A 387 25.42 5.49 12.89
CA LEU A 387 26.38 5.33 13.98
C LEU A 387 26.01 6.22 15.18
N VAL A 388 25.77 7.51 14.97
CA VAL A 388 25.44 8.42 16.10
C VAL A 388 24.06 8.14 16.69
N ALA A 389 23.10 7.64 15.89
CA ALA A 389 21.77 7.27 16.38
C ALA A 389 21.82 6.08 17.36
N SER A 390 22.84 5.22 17.28
CA SER A 390 23.06 4.12 18.23
C SER A 390 23.37 4.57 19.67
N LYS A 391 23.52 5.88 19.93
CA LYS A 391 23.48 6.47 21.29
C LYS A 391 22.09 6.40 21.93
N LEU A 392 21.03 6.29 21.11
CA LEU A 392 19.67 6.16 21.60
C LEU A 392 19.46 4.74 22.11
N ASN A 393 18.86 4.62 23.29
CA ASN A 393 18.60 3.34 23.95
C ASN A 393 17.66 2.40 23.16
N ASN A 394 16.88 2.95 22.24
CA ASN A 394 15.96 2.22 21.38
C ASN A 394 16.48 2.04 19.95
N PHE A 395 17.77 2.27 19.70
CA PHE A 395 18.38 2.15 18.38
C PHE A 395 19.57 1.21 18.41
N GLU A 396 19.54 0.15 17.61
CA GLU A 396 20.61 -0.82 17.45
C GLU A 396 21.21 -0.72 16.05
N TYR A 397 22.53 -0.69 15.96
CA TYR A 397 23.23 -0.72 14.68
C TYR A 397 24.04 -2.02 14.54
N VAL A 398 23.65 -2.86 13.59
CA VAL A 398 24.22 -4.18 13.36
C VAL A 398 25.20 -4.12 12.20
N VAL A 399 26.46 -4.45 12.48
CA VAL A 399 27.56 -4.41 11.50
C VAL A 399 28.21 -5.78 11.39
N ASN A 400 28.68 -6.15 10.19
CA ASN A 400 29.31 -7.44 9.96
C ASN A 400 30.73 -7.51 10.55
N SER A 401 31.38 -6.36 10.71
CA SER A 401 32.71 -6.23 11.28
C SER A 401 33.01 -4.76 11.60
N THR A 402 33.73 -4.51 12.69
CA THR A 402 34.42 -3.23 12.94
C THR A 402 35.91 -3.29 12.56
N ASN A 403 36.43 -4.47 12.23
CA ASN A 403 37.78 -4.61 11.68
C ASN A 403 37.85 -3.86 10.34
N GLY A 404 38.84 -2.98 10.21
CA GLY A 404 38.99 -2.09 9.05
C GLY A 404 38.36 -0.72 9.23
N TRP A 405 37.72 -0.44 10.38
CA TRP A 405 37.37 0.92 10.75
C TRP A 405 38.63 1.66 11.21
N ASN A 406 38.96 2.75 10.51
CA ASN A 406 40.15 3.58 10.73
C ASN A 406 39.84 4.72 11.70
N LEU A 407 39.30 4.38 12.87
CA LEU A 407 38.95 5.32 13.92
C LEU A 407 40.12 5.48 14.91
N ASP A 408 40.26 6.65 15.52
CA ASP A 408 41.18 6.80 16.65
C ASP A 408 40.75 5.95 17.86
N GLU A 409 41.69 5.77 18.80
CA GLU A 409 41.47 4.93 19.98
C GLU A 409 40.31 5.45 20.84
N GLU A 410 40.14 6.77 20.93
CA GLU A 410 39.09 7.39 21.75
C GLU A 410 37.69 7.11 21.19
N LEU A 411 37.48 7.32 19.89
CA LEU A 411 36.20 7.03 19.25
C LEU A 411 35.91 5.52 19.23
N MET A 412 36.92 4.68 19.00
CA MET A 412 36.72 3.23 19.04
C MET A 412 36.27 2.76 20.44
N ASN A 413 36.79 3.37 21.51
CA ASN A 413 36.28 3.10 22.87
C ASN A 413 34.81 3.51 23.03
N VAL A 414 34.42 4.69 22.51
CA VAL A 414 33.00 5.12 22.53
C VAL A 414 32.11 4.11 21.81
N VAL A 415 32.51 3.64 20.62
CA VAL A 415 31.75 2.63 19.86
C VAL A 415 31.57 1.33 20.65
N ASN A 416 32.61 0.88 21.36
CA ASN A 416 32.57 -0.39 22.10
C ASN A 416 31.85 -0.31 23.45
N ASP A 417 31.95 0.84 24.13
CA ASP A 417 31.52 0.96 25.53
C ASP A 417 30.22 1.76 25.71
N GLU A 418 29.91 2.68 24.79
CA GLU A 418 28.80 3.64 24.94
C GLU A 418 27.70 3.49 23.88
N LEU A 419 28.03 2.96 22.70
CA LEU A 419 27.09 2.82 21.58
C LEU A 419 26.43 1.44 21.56
N ASN A 420 25.18 1.39 21.10
CA ASN A 420 24.48 0.13 20.84
C ASN A 420 24.82 -0.42 19.45
N VAL A 421 26.09 -0.76 19.25
CA VAL A 421 26.61 -1.39 18.02
C VAL A 421 26.81 -2.88 18.27
N ARG A 422 26.12 -3.72 17.49
CA ARG A 422 26.27 -5.17 17.53
C ARG A 422 27.10 -5.63 16.34
N VAL A 423 28.21 -6.31 16.61
CA VAL A 423 28.97 -7.00 15.57
C VAL A 423 28.36 -8.39 15.38
N LEU A 424 27.86 -8.67 14.18
CA LEU A 424 27.35 -9.96 13.77
C LEU A 424 28.04 -10.35 12.46
N SER A 425 29.14 -11.10 12.55
CA SER A 425 29.80 -11.59 11.35
C SER A 425 28.90 -12.60 10.62
N VAL A 426 29.17 -12.80 9.34
CA VAL A 426 28.45 -13.76 8.51
C VAL A 426 28.63 -15.19 9.05
N SER A 427 29.86 -15.55 9.44
CA SER A 427 30.14 -16.85 10.06
C SER A 427 29.38 -17.01 11.37
N ASP A 428 29.34 -15.98 12.24
CA ASP A 428 28.57 -16.05 13.49
C ASP A 428 27.07 -16.19 13.24
N ALA A 429 26.55 -15.48 12.24
CA ALA A 429 25.15 -15.55 11.83
C ALA A 429 24.76 -16.99 11.41
N PHE A 430 25.63 -17.69 10.69
CA PHE A 430 25.36 -19.06 10.25
C PHE A 430 25.63 -20.11 11.31
N ASN A 431 26.73 -19.99 12.05
CA ASN A 431 27.01 -20.85 13.20
C ASN A 431 25.84 -20.83 14.20
N ARG A 432 25.25 -19.66 14.43
CA ARG A 432 24.06 -19.53 15.28
C ARG A 432 22.87 -20.35 14.77
N LEU A 433 22.65 -20.39 13.46
CA LEU A 433 21.57 -21.17 12.86
C LEU A 433 21.89 -22.67 12.85
N GLU A 434 23.14 -23.03 12.57
CA GLU A 434 23.62 -24.41 12.65
C GLU A 434 23.44 -24.96 14.08
N ASP A 435 23.83 -24.19 15.10
CA ASP A 435 23.70 -24.55 16.52
C ASP A 435 22.26 -24.85 16.96
N ILE A 436 21.28 -24.21 16.31
CA ILE A 436 19.84 -24.42 16.57
C ILE A 436 19.18 -25.32 15.51
N ASN A 437 19.95 -25.95 14.63
CA ASN A 437 19.50 -26.76 13.50
C ASN A 437 18.50 -26.06 12.57
N LYS A 438 18.66 -24.74 12.34
CA LYS A 438 17.81 -23.94 11.44
C LYS A 438 18.50 -23.54 10.12
N LEU A 439 19.62 -24.18 9.78
CA LEU A 439 20.41 -23.84 8.58
C LEU A 439 19.70 -24.29 7.29
N ASP A 440 19.01 -25.43 7.31
CA ASP A 440 18.24 -25.93 6.17
C ASP A 440 17.05 -25.01 5.84
N GLU A 441 16.37 -24.48 6.86
CA GLU A 441 15.29 -23.52 6.69
C GLU A 441 15.80 -22.22 6.04
N LEU A 442 17.00 -21.77 6.41
CA LEU A 442 17.64 -20.65 5.73
C LEU A 442 17.93 -20.98 4.26
N GLU A 443 18.43 -22.18 3.93
CA GLU A 443 18.65 -22.57 2.53
C GLU A 443 17.35 -22.63 1.73
N TYR A 444 16.25 -23.11 2.33
CA TYR A 444 14.93 -23.06 1.69
C TYR A 444 14.47 -21.63 1.47
N LEU A 445 14.59 -20.75 2.48
CA LEU A 445 14.24 -19.34 2.34
C LEU A 445 15.03 -18.69 1.20
N LEU A 446 16.33 -18.96 1.10
CA LEU A 446 17.21 -18.37 0.07
C LEU A 446 17.17 -19.11 -1.27
N LYS A 447 16.31 -20.13 -1.41
CA LYS A 447 16.19 -20.99 -2.61
C LYS A 447 17.51 -21.65 -3.01
N THR A 448 18.41 -21.88 -2.05
CA THR A 448 19.64 -22.65 -2.24
C THR A 448 19.44 -24.13 -1.91
N ARG A 449 18.30 -24.51 -1.35
CA ARG A 449 17.84 -25.90 -1.21
C ARG A 449 16.57 -26.14 -2.04
N TRP A 450 16.54 -27.22 -2.81
CA TRP A 450 15.46 -27.53 -3.75
C TRP A 450 14.78 -28.89 -3.50
N GLY A 451 15.20 -29.61 -2.47
CA GLY A 451 14.57 -30.85 -2.06
C GLY A 451 14.91 -31.26 -0.62
N GLU A 452 14.32 -32.36 -0.17
CA GLU A 452 14.41 -32.84 1.22
C GLU A 452 15.62 -33.76 1.46
N GLU A 453 16.16 -34.34 0.39
CA GLU A 453 17.33 -35.22 0.51
C GLU A 453 18.59 -34.40 0.83
N GLU A 454 19.55 -35.02 1.52
CA GLU A 454 20.80 -34.36 1.94
C GLU A 454 21.55 -33.76 0.75
N ASN A 455 21.46 -34.37 -0.44
CA ASN A 455 22.17 -33.95 -1.65
C ASN A 455 21.42 -32.91 -2.51
N GLU A 456 20.27 -32.40 -2.05
CA GLU A 456 19.38 -31.48 -2.77
C GLU A 456 19.49 -30.02 -2.27
N SER A 457 20.70 -29.60 -1.92
CA SER A 457 21.04 -28.21 -1.61
C SER A 457 22.39 -27.77 -2.16
N MET A 458 22.61 -26.46 -2.24
CA MET A 458 23.91 -25.87 -2.60
C MET A 458 24.98 -26.26 -1.60
N MET A 459 24.69 -26.27 -0.29
CA MET A 459 25.61 -26.75 0.74
C MET A 459 26.14 -28.15 0.39
N ALA A 460 25.24 -29.07 0.10
CA ALA A 460 25.63 -30.44 -0.25
C ALA A 460 26.29 -30.54 -1.62
N TYR A 461 25.95 -29.63 -2.54
CA TYR A 461 26.56 -29.59 -3.87
C TYR A 461 28.01 -29.07 -3.85
N PHE A 462 28.31 -28.14 -2.92
CA PHE A 462 29.63 -27.58 -2.67
C PHE A 462 30.47 -28.46 -1.72
N SER A 463 29.85 -29.28 -0.88
CA SER A 463 30.56 -30.19 0.04
C SER A 463 31.12 -31.46 -0.63
N LYS A 464 30.84 -31.68 -1.92
CA LYS A 464 31.36 -32.84 -2.68
C LYS A 464 32.81 -32.61 -3.11
N GLU A 465 33.62 -33.67 -3.08
CA GLU A 465 35.00 -33.62 -3.58
C GLU A 465 35.05 -33.26 -5.09
N PRO A 466 35.94 -32.34 -5.51
CA PRO A 466 36.84 -31.53 -4.68
C PRO A 466 36.08 -30.47 -3.86
N ILE A 467 36.41 -30.36 -2.56
CA ILE A 467 35.71 -29.46 -1.62
C ILE A 467 35.80 -27.97 -2.04
N LYS A 468 36.84 -27.57 -2.79
CA LYS A 468 36.97 -26.18 -3.24
C LYS A 468 36.10 -25.93 -4.47
N ASN A 469 35.27 -24.88 -4.42
CA ASN A 469 34.35 -24.52 -5.48
C ASN A 469 34.73 -23.15 -6.03
N LEU A 470 34.99 -23.05 -7.34
CA LEU A 470 35.30 -21.79 -8.01
C LEU A 470 34.09 -21.32 -8.82
N LEU A 471 33.56 -20.15 -8.49
CA LEU A 471 32.50 -19.49 -9.25
C LEU A 471 33.11 -18.43 -10.17
N ILE A 472 32.97 -18.65 -11.47
CA ILE A 472 33.28 -17.67 -12.51
C ILE A 472 32.11 -16.68 -12.61
N LEU A 473 32.37 -15.41 -12.31
CA LEU A 473 31.36 -14.36 -12.31
C LEU A 473 31.27 -13.73 -13.70
N GLY A 474 30.09 -13.89 -14.31
CA GLY A 474 29.74 -13.32 -15.61
C GLY A 474 29.34 -11.84 -15.52
N THR A 475 29.25 -11.20 -16.68
CA THR A 475 28.78 -9.83 -16.83
C THR A 475 27.76 -9.73 -17.98
N SER A 476 27.34 -8.53 -18.34
CA SER A 476 26.53 -8.31 -19.54
C SER A 476 27.35 -8.57 -20.81
N PRO A 477 26.73 -8.92 -21.96
CA PRO A 477 27.47 -9.06 -23.23
C PRO A 477 28.33 -7.83 -23.58
N ALA A 478 27.86 -6.63 -23.26
CA ALA A 478 28.64 -5.40 -23.45
C ALA A 478 29.83 -5.27 -22.48
N GLY A 479 29.75 -5.88 -21.30
CA GLY A 479 30.82 -5.90 -20.31
C GLY A 479 31.93 -6.90 -20.63
N GLU A 480 31.64 -7.92 -21.45
CA GLU A 480 32.67 -8.87 -21.93
C GLU A 480 33.53 -8.27 -23.06
N ILE A 481 33.03 -7.21 -23.73
CA ILE A 481 33.68 -6.61 -24.90
C ILE A 481 34.54 -5.42 -24.47
N HIS A 482 35.86 -5.61 -24.45
CA HIS A 482 36.85 -4.54 -24.25
C HIS A 482 38.09 -4.82 -25.09
N ASP A 483 38.78 -3.77 -25.57
CA ASP A 483 39.98 -3.87 -26.44
C ASP A 483 41.15 -4.66 -25.82
N ASN A 484 41.11 -4.92 -24.51
CA ASN A 484 42.16 -5.60 -23.75
C ASN A 484 41.64 -6.87 -23.06
N TYR A 485 40.42 -7.32 -23.40
CA TYR A 485 39.87 -8.57 -22.90
C TYR A 485 40.01 -9.67 -23.94
N ALA A 486 40.31 -10.88 -23.47
CA ALA A 486 40.17 -12.08 -24.29
C ALA A 486 38.69 -12.36 -24.53
N THR A 487 38.39 -13.23 -25.49
CA THR A 487 37.04 -13.79 -25.54
C THR A 487 36.81 -14.63 -24.27
N PHE A 488 35.55 -14.76 -23.86
CA PHE A 488 35.21 -15.55 -22.67
C PHE A 488 35.69 -17.00 -22.80
N GLU A 489 35.64 -17.59 -24.00
CA GLU A 489 36.12 -18.95 -24.28
C GLU A 489 37.62 -19.08 -23.96
N GLN A 490 38.42 -18.10 -24.38
CA GLN A 490 39.86 -18.09 -24.12
C GLN A 490 40.15 -17.93 -22.61
N TYR A 491 39.38 -17.08 -21.93
CA TYR A 491 39.47 -16.99 -20.47
C TYR A 491 39.08 -18.30 -19.81
N LEU A 492 37.97 -18.91 -20.22
CA LEU A 492 37.49 -20.16 -19.65
C LEU A 492 38.53 -21.27 -19.82
N GLU A 493 39.11 -21.43 -21.02
CA GLU A 493 40.22 -22.35 -21.28
C GLU A 493 41.37 -22.15 -20.28
N LYS A 494 41.75 -20.88 -20.04
CA LYS A 494 42.80 -20.56 -19.08
C LYS A 494 42.40 -20.88 -17.64
N ILE A 495 41.16 -20.61 -17.25
CA ILE A 495 40.65 -20.94 -15.91
C ILE A 495 40.61 -22.46 -15.68
N ILE A 496 40.17 -23.22 -16.68
CA ILE A 496 40.19 -24.68 -16.64
C ILE A 496 41.62 -25.19 -16.47
N GLU A 497 42.58 -24.67 -17.24
CA GLU A 497 44.01 -25.02 -17.11
C GLU A 497 44.52 -24.78 -15.68
N LEU A 498 44.19 -23.63 -15.09
CA LEU A 498 44.73 -23.21 -13.79
C LEU A 498 44.06 -23.91 -12.60
N TYR A 499 42.74 -24.10 -12.64
CA TYR A 499 41.97 -24.40 -11.41
C TYR A 499 41.24 -25.75 -11.45
N SER A 500 40.99 -26.37 -12.61
CA SER A 500 40.15 -27.58 -12.68
C SER A 500 40.72 -28.80 -11.95
N SER A 501 42.03 -28.79 -11.64
CA SER A 501 42.67 -29.88 -10.88
C SER A 501 42.38 -29.85 -9.38
N GLU A 502 42.04 -28.68 -8.83
CA GLU A 502 41.79 -28.49 -7.40
C GLU A 502 40.36 -28.01 -7.09
N TYR A 503 39.68 -27.42 -8.08
CA TYR A 503 38.40 -26.76 -7.91
C TYR A 503 37.34 -27.40 -8.81
N LYS A 504 36.14 -27.56 -8.26
CA LYS A 504 34.94 -27.71 -9.07
C LYS A 504 34.54 -26.33 -9.59
N ILE A 505 34.35 -26.22 -10.91
CA ILE A 505 34.17 -24.92 -11.56
C ILE A 505 32.69 -24.71 -11.89
N PHE A 506 32.21 -23.53 -11.55
CA PHE A 506 30.85 -23.07 -11.76
C PHE A 506 30.86 -21.77 -12.53
N TYR A 507 29.76 -21.50 -13.22
CA TYR A 507 29.51 -20.20 -13.81
C TYR A 507 28.29 -19.57 -13.17
N LYS A 508 28.40 -18.29 -12.80
CA LYS A 508 27.29 -17.49 -12.29
C LYS A 508 27.11 -16.26 -13.17
N GLY A 509 26.12 -16.30 -14.04
CA GLY A 509 25.78 -15.20 -14.93
C GLY A 509 25.18 -14.00 -14.19
N HIS A 510 25.17 -12.86 -14.89
CA HIS A 510 24.50 -11.66 -14.40
C HIS A 510 22.97 -11.87 -14.39
N PRO A 511 22.22 -11.42 -13.36
CA PRO A 511 20.78 -11.72 -13.22
C PRO A 511 19.88 -11.37 -14.42
N ARG A 512 20.30 -10.39 -15.23
CA ARG A 512 19.59 -9.92 -16.43
C ARG A 512 20.02 -10.58 -17.75
N TYR A 513 21.10 -11.36 -17.74
CA TYR A 513 21.74 -11.91 -18.94
C TYR A 513 21.97 -13.41 -18.75
N PRO A 514 20.93 -14.24 -18.88
CA PRO A 514 21.10 -15.69 -18.87
C PRO A 514 21.98 -16.15 -20.02
N SER A 515 22.71 -17.24 -19.83
CA SER A 515 23.55 -17.83 -20.87
C SER A 515 22.69 -18.33 -22.05
N GLU A 516 23.20 -18.09 -23.26
CA GLU A 516 22.63 -18.63 -24.49
C GLU A 516 23.01 -20.11 -24.66
N GLU A 517 22.33 -20.82 -25.56
CA GLU A 517 22.47 -22.28 -25.73
C GLU A 517 23.91 -22.70 -26.08
N ASP A 518 24.60 -21.91 -26.89
CA ASP A 518 26.01 -22.14 -27.26
C ASP A 518 26.97 -21.99 -26.07
N ARG A 519 26.71 -21.03 -25.18
CA ARG A 519 27.46 -20.85 -23.93
C ARG A 519 27.22 -22.02 -22.97
N ILE A 520 26.00 -22.55 -22.92
CA ILE A 520 25.67 -23.74 -22.13
C ILE A 520 26.39 -24.98 -22.68
N GLU A 521 26.39 -25.18 -24.00
CA GLU A 521 27.14 -26.28 -24.64
C GLU A 521 28.65 -26.18 -24.35
N LEU A 522 29.21 -24.96 -24.34
CA LEU A 522 30.60 -24.72 -23.97
C LEU A 522 30.86 -25.14 -22.51
N PHE A 523 29.99 -24.76 -21.57
CA PHE A 523 30.11 -25.15 -20.16
C PHE A 523 30.09 -26.67 -20.01
N ASP A 524 29.15 -27.35 -20.67
CA ASP A 524 29.04 -28.80 -20.66
C ASP A 524 30.33 -29.47 -21.17
N SER A 525 30.95 -28.91 -22.22
CA SER A 525 32.20 -29.44 -22.79
C SER A 525 33.39 -29.40 -21.82
N TYR A 526 33.37 -28.46 -20.88
CA TYR A 526 34.39 -28.27 -19.84
C TYR A 526 33.98 -28.82 -18.47
N GLY A 527 32.77 -29.37 -18.34
CA GLY A 527 32.22 -29.83 -17.06
C GLY A 527 31.94 -28.69 -16.06
N VAL A 528 31.69 -27.48 -16.57
CA VAL A 528 31.31 -26.31 -15.79
C VAL A 528 29.82 -26.32 -15.54
N VAL A 529 29.40 -26.07 -14.31
CA VAL A 529 27.98 -26.03 -13.95
C VAL A 529 27.50 -24.57 -13.88
N GLU A 530 26.50 -24.20 -14.68
CA GLU A 530 25.83 -22.90 -14.53
C GLU A 530 24.89 -22.91 -13.31
N LEU A 531 24.99 -21.89 -12.47
CA LEU A 531 24.13 -21.69 -11.31
C LEU A 531 22.95 -20.77 -11.65
N PRO A 532 21.78 -20.94 -10.99
CA PRO A 532 20.61 -20.12 -11.25
C PRO A 532 20.89 -18.62 -11.11
N ASN A 533 20.52 -17.84 -12.13
CA ASN A 533 20.81 -16.42 -12.15
C ASN A 533 20.06 -15.58 -11.11
N SER A 534 18.97 -16.11 -10.55
CA SER A 534 18.14 -15.46 -9.53
C SER A 534 18.78 -15.38 -8.14
N ILE A 535 19.76 -16.24 -7.83
CA ILE A 535 20.44 -16.22 -6.53
C ILE A 535 21.53 -15.13 -6.60
N PRO A 536 21.53 -14.12 -5.71
CA PRO A 536 22.65 -13.18 -5.63
C PRO A 536 23.96 -13.91 -5.35
N VAL A 537 25.03 -13.55 -6.03
CA VAL A 537 26.34 -14.22 -5.83
C VAL A 537 26.86 -13.99 -4.42
N GLU A 538 26.57 -12.82 -3.82
CA GLU A 538 26.98 -12.51 -2.45
C GLU A 538 26.37 -13.50 -1.45
N THR A 539 25.16 -14.03 -1.72
CA THR A 539 24.56 -15.10 -0.92
C THR A 539 25.45 -16.34 -0.90
N LEU A 540 25.99 -16.75 -2.06
CA LEU A 540 26.86 -17.91 -2.17
C LEU A 540 28.24 -17.65 -1.54
N MET A 541 28.82 -16.47 -1.81
CA MET A 541 30.12 -16.07 -1.24
C MET A 541 30.10 -16.01 0.28
N LEU A 542 28.99 -15.58 0.85
CA LEU A 542 28.87 -15.37 2.28
C LEU A 542 28.50 -16.68 3.00
N LEU A 543 27.57 -17.48 2.45
CA LEU A 543 27.10 -18.74 3.05
C LEU A 543 28.13 -19.87 3.06
N TYR A 544 28.99 -19.96 2.05
CA TYR A 544 29.79 -21.15 1.83
C TYR A 544 31.28 -20.81 1.87
N GLU A 545 31.95 -21.18 2.96
CA GLU A 545 33.38 -20.86 3.20
C GLU A 545 34.33 -21.47 2.15
N ASN A 546 33.90 -22.52 1.46
CA ASN A 546 34.65 -23.21 0.42
C ASN A 546 34.34 -22.70 -1.00
N VAL A 547 33.59 -21.59 -1.12
CA VAL A 547 33.32 -20.90 -2.38
C VAL A 547 34.34 -19.79 -2.59
N PHE A 548 35.08 -19.91 -3.67
CA PHE A 548 36.03 -18.95 -4.21
C PHE A 548 35.48 -18.34 -5.50
N ILE A 549 35.91 -17.14 -5.84
CA ILE A 549 35.38 -16.41 -6.98
C ILE A 549 36.48 -15.89 -7.90
N GLY A 550 36.11 -15.66 -9.16
CA GLY A 550 36.89 -14.85 -10.09
C GLY A 550 36.08 -14.50 -11.32
N GLY A 551 36.51 -13.53 -12.12
CA GLY A 551 35.81 -13.18 -13.37
C GLY A 551 35.84 -11.70 -13.70
N TYR A 552 34.79 -11.22 -14.38
CA TYR A 552 34.67 -9.82 -14.77
C TYR A 552 34.39 -8.94 -13.55
N ASN A 553 35.20 -7.89 -13.37
CA ASN A 553 35.04 -6.97 -12.24
C ASN A 553 33.62 -6.37 -12.18
N GLY A 554 33.08 -6.29 -10.97
CA GLY A 554 31.72 -5.86 -10.70
C GLY A 554 31.49 -5.63 -9.20
N THR A 555 30.35 -5.06 -8.85
CA THR A 555 30.04 -4.67 -7.47
C THR A 555 30.05 -5.83 -6.48
N SER A 556 29.82 -7.05 -6.95
CA SER A 556 29.88 -8.26 -6.12
C SER A 556 31.26 -8.49 -5.50
N PHE A 557 32.34 -8.10 -6.18
CA PHE A 557 33.69 -8.21 -5.62
C PHE A 557 33.92 -7.28 -4.44
N HIS A 558 33.13 -6.20 -4.28
CA HIS A 558 33.22 -5.35 -3.08
C HIS A 558 32.85 -6.12 -1.80
N SER A 559 32.13 -7.23 -1.91
CA SER A 559 31.74 -8.09 -0.77
C SER A 559 32.72 -9.25 -0.53
N SER A 560 33.85 -9.29 -1.25
CA SER A 560 34.82 -10.38 -1.13
C SER A 560 35.47 -10.42 0.23
N GLN A 561 35.69 -11.63 0.74
CA GLN A 561 36.52 -11.85 1.90
C GLN A 561 37.99 -12.07 1.50
N LYS A 562 38.89 -11.91 2.47
CA LYS A 562 40.32 -12.14 2.27
C LYS A 562 40.60 -13.54 1.73
N GLY A 563 41.33 -13.61 0.61
CA GLY A 563 41.71 -14.87 -0.04
C GLY A 563 40.58 -15.57 -0.79
N GLN A 564 39.38 -14.98 -0.84
CA GLN A 564 38.23 -15.56 -1.55
C GLN A 564 38.27 -15.32 -3.06
N THR A 565 38.82 -14.18 -3.49
CA THR A 565 38.98 -13.86 -4.91
C THR A 565 40.28 -14.45 -5.43
N LEU A 566 40.20 -15.35 -6.41
CA LEU A 566 41.37 -15.97 -7.01
C LEU A 566 41.90 -15.17 -8.21
N PHE A 567 41.01 -14.62 -9.03
CA PHE A 567 41.40 -13.85 -10.21
C PHE A 567 40.38 -12.80 -10.65
N LEU A 568 40.84 -11.79 -11.38
CA LEU A 568 40.01 -10.83 -12.09
C LEU A 568 40.40 -10.76 -13.58
N PHE A 569 39.42 -10.56 -14.46
CA PHE A 569 39.65 -10.33 -15.88
C PHE A 569 40.00 -8.85 -16.14
N GLY A 570 41.16 -8.62 -16.76
CA GLY A 570 41.75 -7.31 -17.01
C GLY A 570 43.07 -7.10 -16.27
N THR A 571 43.72 -5.99 -16.58
CA THR A 571 44.96 -5.58 -15.90
C THR A 571 44.67 -4.96 -14.54
N LEU A 572 45.67 -4.96 -13.64
CA LEU A 572 45.55 -4.30 -12.33
C LEU A 572 45.16 -2.83 -12.47
N GLU A 573 45.76 -2.12 -13.44
CA GLU A 573 45.46 -0.71 -13.73
C GLU A 573 43.99 -0.51 -14.11
N GLN A 574 43.43 -1.40 -14.93
CA GLN A 574 42.02 -1.34 -15.33
C GLN A 574 41.09 -1.59 -14.15
N ILE A 575 41.40 -2.56 -13.30
CA ILE A 575 40.59 -2.84 -12.10
C ILE A 575 40.59 -1.64 -11.15
N LYS A 576 41.76 -1.02 -10.93
CA LYS A 576 41.91 0.18 -10.09
C LYS A 576 41.31 1.46 -10.69
N SER A 577 40.87 1.45 -11.94
CA SER A 577 40.11 2.60 -12.49
C SER A 577 38.77 2.81 -11.78
N ASN A 578 38.23 1.77 -11.12
CA ASN A 578 37.12 1.90 -10.19
C ASN A 578 37.63 2.30 -8.81
N LYS A 579 37.16 3.44 -8.30
CA LYS A 579 37.66 4.00 -7.03
C LYS A 579 37.45 3.08 -5.83
N THR A 580 36.33 2.38 -5.75
CA THR A 580 36.08 1.42 -4.65
C THR A 580 37.06 0.26 -4.72
N MET A 581 37.34 -0.27 -5.90
CA MET A 581 38.33 -1.34 -6.08
C MET A 581 39.76 -0.87 -5.82
N GLU A 582 40.13 0.34 -6.25
CA GLU A 582 41.42 0.95 -5.90
C GLU A 582 41.60 0.98 -4.38
N ASP A 583 40.60 1.51 -3.67
CA ASP A 583 40.66 1.65 -2.22
C ASP A 583 40.74 0.28 -1.52
N LEU A 584 39.97 -0.72 -1.98
CA LEU A 584 40.03 -2.08 -1.45
C LEU A 584 41.37 -2.76 -1.72
N ILE A 585 41.95 -2.60 -2.92
CA ILE A 585 43.23 -3.22 -3.27
C ILE A 585 44.39 -2.55 -2.52
N ASP A 586 44.39 -1.22 -2.39
CA ASP A 586 45.54 -0.49 -1.83
C ASP A 586 45.53 -0.36 -0.30
N ASN A 587 44.35 -0.41 0.33
CA ASN A 587 44.22 -0.14 1.76
C ASN A 587 43.71 -1.35 2.57
N THR A 588 43.48 -2.51 1.94
CA THR A 588 43.08 -3.74 2.63
C THR A 588 43.94 -4.92 2.19
N ASP A 589 43.78 -6.07 2.82
CA ASP A 589 44.44 -7.32 2.43
C ASP A 589 43.52 -8.29 1.65
N ILE A 590 42.32 -7.85 1.25
CA ILE A 590 41.28 -8.69 0.65
C ILE A 590 41.76 -9.34 -0.65
N PHE A 591 42.46 -8.59 -1.50
CA PHE A 591 42.86 -9.02 -2.85
C PHE A 591 44.37 -9.33 -2.98
N ASN A 592 45.09 -9.53 -1.89
CA ASN A 592 46.54 -9.74 -1.91
C ASN A 592 46.99 -11.01 -2.68
N GLU A 593 46.13 -12.01 -2.76
CA GLU A 593 46.41 -13.28 -3.45
C GLU A 593 45.72 -13.37 -4.83
N THR A 594 45.03 -12.30 -5.24
CA THR A 594 44.30 -12.23 -6.51
C THR A 594 45.25 -12.03 -7.68
N ILE A 595 45.13 -12.88 -8.71
CA ILE A 595 45.85 -12.69 -9.98
C ILE A 595 45.00 -11.92 -11.00
N TYR A 596 45.66 -11.28 -11.97
CA TYR A 596 44.99 -10.50 -13.01
C TYR A 596 45.20 -11.18 -14.36
N ILE A 597 44.12 -11.56 -15.03
CA ILE A 597 44.17 -12.33 -16.28
C ILE A 597 43.73 -11.42 -17.43
N THR A 598 44.64 -11.18 -18.37
CA THR A 598 44.47 -10.22 -19.46
C THR A 598 44.95 -10.81 -20.78
N VAL A 599 44.84 -10.05 -21.87
CA VAL A 599 45.51 -10.37 -23.14
C VAL A 599 46.79 -9.55 -23.32
N ASP A 600 47.81 -10.18 -23.90
CA ASP A 600 49.01 -9.50 -24.35
C ASP A 600 48.81 -8.84 -25.73
N SER A 601 49.87 -8.19 -26.25
CA SER A 601 49.82 -7.52 -27.56
C SER A 601 49.59 -8.47 -28.75
N ASN A 602 49.73 -9.78 -28.57
CA ASN A 602 49.47 -10.80 -29.58
C ASN A 602 48.05 -11.39 -29.48
N GLY A 603 47.29 -11.02 -28.44
CA GLY A 603 45.98 -11.59 -28.15
C GLY A 603 46.03 -12.90 -27.35
N ASP A 604 47.19 -13.25 -26.79
CA ASP A 604 47.36 -14.44 -25.96
C ASP A 604 46.96 -14.12 -24.52
N VAL A 605 46.25 -15.05 -23.86
CA VAL A 605 45.83 -14.90 -22.45
C VAL A 605 47.02 -15.08 -21.52
N VAL A 606 47.32 -14.06 -20.71
CA VAL A 606 48.46 -14.02 -19.79
C VAL A 606 48.03 -13.64 -18.38
N ILE A 607 48.88 -13.96 -17.40
CA ILE A 607 48.73 -13.57 -15.99
C ILE A 607 49.69 -12.42 -15.72
N GLU A 608 49.19 -11.33 -15.15
CA GLU A 608 49.97 -10.20 -14.65
C GLU A 608 50.41 -10.42 -13.19
#